data_AF-A0A3S9N055-F1
#
_entry.id   AF-A0A3S9N055-F1
#
_cell.length_a   1.000
_cell.length_b   1.000
_cell.length_c   1.000
_cell.angle_alpha   90.00
_cell.angle_beta   90.00
_cell.angle_gamma   90.00
#
_symmetry.space_group_name_H-M   'P 1'
#
loop_
_entity.id
_entity.type
_entity.pdbx_description
1 polymer ?
#
loop_
_entity_poly.entity_id
_entity_poly.type
_entity_poly.pdbx_seq_one_letter_code
_entity_poly.pdbx_strand_id
1 'polypeptide(L)'
;MTSARYRGFALTGVVLIVIAVACWILDAPEQWAYIAAGLAVAAFTSLSLDSFTSANAISYSDKSATFKLLGQKSVGFTFSDVQEFELKEQGLLLKVQGLDVMKLSRKRYTDQSLKQLNTLLQDKTSKHE
;
A
#
# COMPACT_ATOMS: atom_id res chain seq x y z
N MET A 1 1.79 4.95 -4.53
CA MET A 1 1.57 5.92 -5.62
C MET A 1 2.80 6.80 -5.74
N THR A 2 3.29 7.06 -6.96
CA THR A 2 4.20 8.18 -7.21
C THR A 2 3.47 9.47 -6.82
N SER A 3 4.07 10.30 -5.96
CA SER A 3 3.39 11.46 -5.33
C SER A 3 2.72 12.40 -6.34
N ALA A 4 3.16 12.37 -7.60
CA ALA A 4 2.62 13.13 -8.72
C ALA A 4 1.15 12.82 -9.04
N ARG A 5 0.72 11.54 -9.07
CA ARG A 5 -0.67 11.18 -9.40
C ARG A 5 -1.64 11.62 -8.30
N TYR A 6 -1.25 11.43 -7.04
CA TYR A 6 -2.02 11.89 -5.88
C TYR A 6 -2.18 13.42 -5.89
N ARG A 7 -1.08 14.16 -6.13
CA ARG A 7 -1.14 15.62 -6.25
C ARG A 7 -2.05 16.07 -7.40
N GLY A 8 -2.02 15.38 -8.53
CA GLY A 8 -2.89 15.67 -9.68
C GLY A 8 -4.37 15.57 -9.33
N PHE A 9 -4.82 14.43 -8.81
CA PHE A 9 -6.23 14.25 -8.44
C PHE A 9 -6.67 15.18 -7.31
N ALA A 10 -5.82 15.42 -6.31
CA ALA A 10 -6.13 16.34 -5.21
C ALA A 10 -6.28 17.79 -5.71
N LEU A 11 -5.36 18.27 -6.56
CA LEU A 11 -5.47 19.60 -7.18
C LEU A 11 -6.73 19.72 -8.03
N THR A 12 -7.02 18.73 -8.88
CA THR A 12 -8.24 18.72 -9.70
C THR A 12 -9.50 18.77 -8.84
N GLY A 13 -9.56 18.00 -7.75
CA GLY A 13 -10.67 18.01 -6.81
C GLY A 13 -10.88 19.39 -6.15
N VAL A 14 -9.79 20.03 -5.71
CA VAL A 14 -9.85 21.38 -5.12
C VAL A 14 -10.31 22.42 -6.13
N VAL A 15 -9.78 22.38 -7.36
CA VAL A 15 -10.17 23.31 -8.44
C VAL A 15 -11.66 23.17 -8.77
N LEU A 16 -12.19 21.94 -8.82
CA LEU A 16 -13.61 21.71 -9.07
C LEU A 16 -14.51 22.26 -7.96
N ILE A 17 -14.08 22.17 -6.70
CA ILE A 17 -14.80 22.80 -5.57
C ILE A 17 -14.81 24.32 -5.72
N VAL A 18 -13.67 24.92 -6.04
CA VAL A 18 -13.57 26.37 -6.24
C VAL A 18 -14.46 26.83 -7.39
N ILE A 19 -14.52 26.08 -8.49
CA ILE A 19 -15.42 26.36 -9.62
C ILE A 19 -16.89 26.25 -9.19
N ALA A 20 -17.27 25.20 -8.45
CA ALA A 20 -18.64 25.05 -7.98
C ALA A 20 -19.08 26.22 -7.08
N VAL A 21 -18.21 26.65 -6.16
CA VAL A 21 -18.46 27.81 -5.28
C VAL A 21 -18.52 29.11 -6.09
N ALA A 22 -17.63 29.31 -7.06
CA ALA A 22 -17.65 30.48 -7.92
C ALA A 22 -18.93 30.54 -8.78
N CYS A 23 -19.40 29.41 -9.32
CA CYS A 23 -20.66 29.32 -10.04
C CYS A 23 -21.86 29.70 -9.15
N TRP A 24 -21.85 29.32 -7.88
CA TRP A 24 -22.88 29.71 -6.91
C TRP A 24 -22.85 31.21 -6.56
N ILE A 25 -21.66 31.80 -6.41
CA ILE A 25 -21.53 33.23 -6.08
C ILE A 25 -21.88 34.13 -7.27
N LEU A 26 -21.59 33.68 -8.50
CA LEU A 26 -21.80 34.45 -9.73
C LEU A 26 -23.19 34.24 -10.35
N ASP A 27 -24.11 33.58 -9.65
CA ASP A 27 -25.47 33.29 -10.11
C ASP A 27 -25.49 32.54 -11.48
N ALA A 28 -24.46 31.72 -11.71
CA ALA A 28 -24.35 30.91 -12.91
C ALA A 28 -25.37 29.76 -12.89
N PRO A 29 -25.73 29.17 -14.05
CA PRO A 29 -26.74 28.12 -14.10
C PRO A 29 -26.38 26.96 -13.16
N GLU A 30 -27.27 26.66 -12.21
CA GLU A 30 -27.02 25.74 -11.10
C GLU A 30 -26.52 24.36 -11.54
N GLN A 31 -26.94 23.93 -12.73
CA GLN A 31 -26.54 22.68 -13.39
C GLN A 31 -25.01 22.49 -13.40
N TRP A 32 -24.26 23.56 -13.68
CA TRP A 32 -22.80 23.52 -13.74
C TRP A 32 -22.16 23.38 -12.35
N ALA A 33 -22.75 24.00 -11.33
CA ALA A 33 -22.30 23.87 -9.95
C ALA A 33 -22.50 22.43 -9.44
N TYR A 34 -23.65 21.81 -9.72
CA TYR A 34 -23.91 20.43 -9.33
C TYR A 34 -23.01 19.42 -10.04
N ILE A 35 -22.73 19.60 -11.35
CA ILE A 35 -21.80 18.74 -12.10
C ILE A 35 -20.39 18.85 -11.52
N ALA A 36 -19.92 20.08 -11.26
CA ALA A 36 -18.59 20.31 -10.70
C ALA A 36 -18.45 19.70 -9.29
N ALA A 37 -19.46 19.87 -8.43
CA ALA A 37 -19.49 19.26 -7.10
C ALA A 37 -19.49 17.72 -7.17
N GLY A 38 -20.29 17.13 -8.06
CA GLY A 38 -20.32 15.68 -8.27
C GLY A 38 -18.97 15.11 -8.71
N LEU A 39 -18.29 15.78 -9.64
CA LEU A 39 -16.95 15.38 -10.09
C LEU A 39 -15.90 15.53 -8.99
N ALA A 40 -15.98 16.56 -8.16
CA ALA A 40 -15.10 16.72 -7.00
C ALA A 40 -15.27 15.55 -6.02
N VAL A 41 -16.51 15.21 -5.65
CA VAL A 41 -16.81 14.10 -4.74
C VAL A 41 -16.30 12.77 -5.32
N ALA A 42 -16.50 12.53 -6.62
CA ALA A 42 -16.00 11.32 -7.27
C ALA A 42 -14.46 11.25 -7.26
N ALA A 43 -13.77 12.36 -7.51
CA ALA A 43 -12.30 12.43 -7.48
C ALA A 43 -11.72 12.19 -6.07
N PHE A 44 -12.37 12.72 -5.03
CA PHE A 44 -11.94 12.45 -3.65
C PHE A 44 -12.27 11.01 -3.22
N THR A 45 -13.42 10.49 -3.64
CA THR A 45 -13.81 9.10 -3.31
C THR A 45 -12.88 8.09 -3.96
N SER A 46 -12.45 8.30 -5.20
CA SER A 46 -11.49 7.42 -5.86
C SER A 46 -10.11 7.43 -5.17
N LEU A 47 -9.65 8.60 -4.73
CA LEU A 47 -8.44 8.73 -3.89
C LEU A 47 -8.57 7.98 -2.56
N SER A 48 -9.74 8.04 -1.91
CA SER A 48 -10.00 7.30 -0.68
C SER A 48 -10.01 5.80 -0.90
N LEU A 49 -10.70 5.31 -1.94
CA LEU A 49 -10.76 3.88 -2.27
C LEU A 49 -9.38 3.29 -2.55
N ASP A 50 -8.51 4.01 -3.27
CA ASP A 50 -7.13 3.58 -3.52
C ASP A 50 -6.26 3.55 -2.25
N SER A 51 -6.55 4.42 -1.28
CA SER A 51 -5.89 4.39 0.02
C SER A 51 -6.36 3.23 0.90
N PHE A 52 -7.56 2.70 0.68
CA PHE A 52 -8.07 1.50 1.36
C PHE A 52 -7.59 0.19 0.69
N THR A 53 -7.30 0.20 -0.61
CA THR A 53 -6.78 -0.96 -1.35
C THR A 53 -5.28 -1.18 -1.23
N SER A 54 -4.55 -0.39 -0.43
CA SER A 54 -3.15 -0.68 -0.13
C SER A 54 -3.05 -1.92 0.77
N ALA A 55 -3.12 -3.08 0.12
CA ALA A 55 -3.00 -4.41 0.68
C ALA A 55 -1.67 -4.59 1.44
N ASN A 56 -1.58 -5.67 2.22
CA ASN A 56 -0.32 -6.07 2.81
C ASN A 56 0.71 -6.22 1.68
N ALA A 57 1.76 -5.40 1.74
CA ALA A 57 2.78 -5.36 0.70
C ALA A 57 4.09 -5.85 1.28
N ILE A 58 4.84 -6.57 0.47
CA ILE A 58 6.21 -6.96 0.81
C ILE A 58 7.11 -6.35 -0.24
N SER A 59 8.07 -5.55 0.22
CA SER A 59 9.09 -4.94 -0.62
C SER A 59 10.45 -5.53 -0.26
N TYR A 60 11.26 -5.81 -1.27
CA TYR A 60 12.57 -6.42 -1.11
C TYR A 60 13.63 -5.53 -1.76
N SER A 61 14.79 -5.45 -1.13
CA SER A 61 16.03 -4.91 -1.66
C SER A 61 17.08 -6.03 -1.65
N ASP A 62 18.30 -5.76 -2.14
CA ASP A 62 19.34 -6.79 -2.24
C ASP A 62 19.74 -7.41 -0.90
N LYS A 63 19.55 -6.68 0.19
CA LYS A 63 19.97 -7.05 1.55
C LYS A 63 18.83 -7.06 2.57
N SER A 64 17.66 -6.52 2.25
CA SER A 64 16.59 -6.31 3.22
C SER A 64 15.20 -6.56 2.65
N ALA A 65 14.28 -6.86 3.55
CA ALA A 65 12.87 -6.99 3.26
C ALA A 65 12.06 -6.09 4.20
N THR A 66 11.05 -5.43 3.67
CA THR A 66 10.13 -4.59 4.45
C THR A 66 8.70 -5.02 4.19
N PHE A 67 8.03 -5.41 5.27
CA PHE A 67 6.62 -5.73 5.32
C PHE A 67 5.83 -4.47 5.68
N LYS A 68 4.88 -4.12 4.81
CA LYS A 68 3.84 -3.15 5.12
C LYS A 68 2.57 -3.92 5.44
N LEU A 69 2.21 -3.98 6.72
CA LEU A 69 0.98 -4.60 7.20
C LEU A 69 -0.13 -3.55 7.27
N LEU A 70 -1.31 -3.89 6.76
CA LEU A 70 -2.46 -3.00 6.73
C LEU A 70 -2.89 -2.68 8.19
N GLY A 71 -2.80 -1.41 8.58
CA GLY A 71 -3.16 -0.94 9.94
C GLY A 71 -2.08 -1.11 11.02
N GLN A 72 -0.85 -1.54 10.67
CA GLN A 72 0.27 -1.63 11.62
C GLN A 72 1.52 -0.89 11.12
N LYS A 73 2.47 -0.64 12.04
CA LYS A 73 3.79 -0.10 11.68
C LYS A 73 4.47 -1.03 10.68
N SER A 74 5.09 -0.46 9.65
CA SER A 74 5.93 -1.21 8.73
C SER A 74 7.08 -1.88 9.48
N VAL A 75 7.33 -3.16 9.21
CA VAL A 75 8.41 -3.93 9.83
C VAL A 75 9.45 -4.24 8.76
N GLY A 76 10.65 -3.66 8.91
CA GLY A 76 11.79 -3.89 8.05
C GLY A 76 12.84 -4.74 8.76
N PHE A 77 13.47 -5.66 8.04
CA PHE A 77 14.57 -6.48 8.54
C PHE A 77 15.58 -6.76 7.43
N THR A 78 16.81 -7.02 7.82
CA THR A 78 17.91 -7.43 6.94
C THR A 78 17.92 -8.95 6.82
N PHE A 79 18.29 -9.51 5.66
CA PHE A 79 18.31 -10.96 5.48
C PHE A 79 19.32 -11.67 6.38
N SER A 80 20.38 -10.97 6.82
CA SER A 80 21.34 -11.42 7.83
C SER A 80 20.72 -11.67 9.20
N ASP A 81 19.60 -11.03 9.49
CA ASP A 81 18.98 -11.06 10.82
C ASP A 81 17.92 -12.17 10.90
N VAL A 82 17.67 -12.88 9.79
CA VAL A 82 16.73 -14.00 9.72
C VAL A 82 17.39 -15.22 10.37
N GLN A 83 16.82 -15.67 11.49
CA GLN A 83 17.31 -16.84 12.22
C GLN A 83 16.71 -18.12 11.65
N GLU A 84 15.39 -18.13 11.46
CA GLU A 84 14.65 -19.30 11.00
C GLU A 84 13.51 -18.86 10.09
N PHE A 85 13.26 -19.63 9.03
CA PHE A 85 12.09 -19.45 8.18
C PHE A 85 11.52 -20.82 7.81
N GLU A 86 10.19 -20.94 7.84
CA GLU A 86 9.51 -22.21 7.52
C GLU A 86 8.22 -21.93 6.77
N LEU A 87 8.09 -22.51 5.57
CA LEU A 87 6.86 -22.42 4.78
C LEU A 87 5.91 -23.55 5.19
N LYS A 88 4.83 -23.22 5.90
CA LYS A 88 3.76 -24.16 6.28
C LYS A 88 2.54 -24.01 5.37
N GLU A 89 1.60 -24.95 5.50
CA GLU A 89 0.30 -24.87 4.83
C GLU A 89 -0.46 -23.59 5.20
N GLN A 90 -0.32 -23.11 6.44
CA GLN A 90 -1.03 -21.93 6.93
C GLN A 90 -0.38 -20.59 6.52
N GLY A 91 0.87 -20.60 6.03
CA GLY A 91 1.65 -19.40 5.75
C GLY A 91 3.16 -19.57 5.95
N LEU A 92 3.90 -18.50 5.73
CA LEU A 92 5.34 -18.44 6.01
C LEU A 92 5.56 -17.97 7.45
N LEU A 93 6.28 -18.75 8.24
CA LEU A 93 6.77 -18.36 9.55
C LEU A 93 8.18 -17.80 9.39
N LEU A 94 8.43 -16.64 9.99
CA LEU A 94 9.71 -15.95 9.93
C LEU A 94 10.11 -15.52 11.34
N LYS A 95 11.29 -15.95 11.76
CA LYS A 95 11.93 -15.54 13.01
C LYS A 95 13.13 -14.66 12.68
N VAL A 96 13.08 -13.42 13.13
CA VAL A 96 14.12 -12.41 12.92
C VAL A 96 14.68 -12.00 14.27
N GLN A 97 16.00 -11.82 14.35
CA GLN A 97 16.65 -11.39 15.58
C GLN A 97 16.10 -10.03 16.06
N GLY A 98 15.64 -9.99 17.31
CA GLY A 98 15.08 -8.78 17.92
C GLY A 98 13.62 -8.46 17.53
N LEU A 99 12.94 -9.34 16.78
CA LEU A 99 11.52 -9.24 16.48
C LEU A 99 10.77 -10.49 16.95
N ASP A 100 9.49 -10.32 17.31
CA ASP A 100 8.60 -11.45 17.56
C ASP A 100 8.40 -12.29 16.29
N VAL A 101 8.10 -13.58 16.47
CA VAL A 101 7.86 -14.52 15.37
C VAL A 101 6.73 -14.00 14.49
N MET A 102 7.07 -13.68 13.23
CA MET A 102 6.13 -13.16 12.25
C MET A 102 5.47 -14.31 11.48
N LYS A 103 4.13 -14.35 11.51
CA LYS A 103 3.33 -15.29 10.71
C LYS A 103 2.69 -14.57 9.53
N LEU A 104 3.20 -14.82 8.34
CA LEU A 104 2.66 -14.34 7.07
C LEU A 104 1.62 -15.34 6.56
N SER A 105 0.35 -15.11 6.90
CA SER A 105 -0.74 -16.04 6.54
C SER A 105 -1.11 -15.97 5.06
N ARG A 106 -1.40 -17.13 4.44
CA ARG A 106 -1.97 -17.24 3.09
C ARG A 106 -3.33 -16.53 2.91
N LYS A 107 -4.03 -16.21 4.02
CA LYS A 107 -5.26 -15.40 3.98
C LYS A 107 -5.01 -13.92 3.70
N ARG A 108 -3.79 -13.43 3.99
CA ARG A 108 -3.42 -12.02 3.92
C ARG A 108 -2.44 -11.70 2.78
N TYR A 109 -1.79 -12.73 2.25
CA TYR A 109 -0.78 -12.63 1.20
C TYR A 109 -1.07 -13.68 0.12
N THR A 110 -0.88 -13.28 -1.14
CA THR A 110 -1.01 -14.17 -2.29
C THR A 110 0.01 -15.31 -2.20
N ASP A 111 -0.38 -16.54 -2.55
CA ASP A 111 0.48 -17.73 -2.49
C ASP A 111 1.77 -17.54 -3.31
N GLN A 112 1.68 -16.86 -4.45
CA GLN A 112 2.83 -16.50 -5.29
C GLN A 112 3.83 -15.60 -4.56
N SER A 113 3.37 -14.60 -3.80
CA SER A 113 4.25 -13.70 -3.04
C SER A 113 4.96 -14.42 -1.90
N LEU A 114 4.29 -15.39 -1.26
CA LEU A 114 4.88 -16.22 -0.20
C LEU A 114 5.93 -17.19 -0.75
N LYS A 115 5.68 -17.79 -1.92
CA LYS A 115 6.66 -18.64 -2.61
C LYS A 115 7.89 -17.84 -3.05
N GLN A 116 7.70 -16.67 -3.66
CA GLN A 116 8.80 -15.78 -4.02
C GLN A 116 9.62 -15.35 -2.81
N LEU A 117 8.97 -15.03 -1.70
CA LEU A 117 9.66 -14.71 -0.45
C LEU A 117 10.49 -15.89 0.07
N ASN A 118 9.91 -17.09 0.09
CA ASN A 118 10.62 -18.28 0.52
C ASN A 118 11.86 -18.56 -0.35
N THR A 119 11.74 -18.42 -1.67
CA THR A 119 12.87 -18.57 -2.59
C THR A 119 13.93 -17.49 -2.38
N LEU A 120 13.53 -16.23 -2.13
CA LEU A 120 14.48 -15.16 -1.81
C LEU A 120 15.22 -15.38 -0.50
N LEU A 121 14.52 -15.86 0.54
CA LEU A 121 15.14 -16.22 1.82
C LEU A 121 16.12 -17.38 1.64
N GLN A 122 15.74 -18.42 0.89
CA GLN A 122 16.65 -19.53 0.57
C GLN A 122 17.90 -19.04 -0.19
N ASP A 123 17.75 -18.28 -1.28
CA ASP A 123 18.91 -17.83 -2.08
C ASP A 123 19.85 -16.88 -1.30
N LYS A 124 19.29 -16.04 -0.42
CA LYS A 124 20.06 -15.03 0.32
C LYS A 124 20.64 -15.55 1.62
N THR A 125 19.97 -16.47 2.32
CA THR A 125 20.52 -17.15 3.51
C THR A 125 21.57 -18.18 3.11
N SER A 126 21.38 -18.93 2.02
CA SER A 126 22.41 -19.88 1.52
C SER A 126 23.65 -19.23 0.90
N LYS A 127 23.61 -17.92 0.60
CA LYS A 127 24.80 -17.14 0.19
C LYS A 127 25.59 -16.54 1.36
N HIS A 128 25.11 -16.73 2.59
CA HIS A 128 25.73 -16.22 3.82
C HIS A 128 26.28 -17.31 4.74
N GLU A 129 26.22 -18.58 4.32
CA GLU A 129 27.15 -19.64 4.78
C GLU A 129 28.45 -19.60 3.96
#